data_AF-R5GCU8-F1
#
_entry.id   AF-R5GCU8-F1
#
_cell.length_a   1.000
_cell.length_b   1.000
_cell.length_c   1.000
_cell.angle_alpha   90.00
_cell.angle_beta   90.00
_cell.angle_gamma   90.00
#
_symmetry.space_group_name_H-M   'P 1'
#
loop_
_entity.id
_entity.type
_entity.pdbx_description
1 polymer ?
#
loop_
_entity_poly.entity_id
_entity_poly.type
_entity_poly.pdbx_seq_one_letter_code
_entity_poly.pdbx_strand_id
1 'polypeptide(L)' 'MRFKREILERGDAEEPEVLYQNFKGRQPSIEALKRRSGLIK' A
#
# COMPACT_ATOMS: atom_id res chain seq x y z
N MET A 1 12.10 1.30 8.34
CA MET A 1 11.39 0.69 9.50
C MET A 1 9.86 0.76 9.42
N ARG A 2 9.23 1.80 8.84
CA ARG A 2 7.76 1.91 8.77
C ARG A 2 7.07 0.73 8.07
N PHE A 3 7.62 0.24 6.94
CA PHE A 3 7.02 -0.90 6.22
C PHE A 3 6.97 -2.18 7.05
N LYS A 4 8.01 -2.47 7.83
CA LYS A 4 8.00 -3.63 8.73
C LYS A 4 6.87 -3.51 9.77
N ARG A 5 6.73 -2.35 10.41
CA ARG A 5 5.76 -2.11 11.50
C ARG A 5 4.31 -2.07 11.07
N GLU A 6 4.05 -1.46 9.92
CA GLU A 6 2.68 -1.26 9.44
C GLU A 6 2.18 -2.44 8.58
N ILE A 7 3.08 -3.25 8.01
CA ILE A 7 2.72 -4.33 7.08
C ILE A 7 3.26 -5.68 7.56
N LEU A 8 4.58 -5.88 7.52
CA LEU A 8 5.16 -7.23 7.57
C LEU A 8 4.99 -7.92 8.92
N GLU A 9 5.05 -7.19 10.03
CA GLU A 9 4.94 -7.77 11.37
C GLU A 9 3.49 -7.92 11.86
N ARG A 10 2.50 -7.41 11.10
CA ARG A 10 1.08 -7.44 11.47
C ARG A 10 0.36 -8.73 11.10
N GLY A 11 0.87 -9.50 10.13
CA GLY A 11 0.20 -10.71 9.65
C GLY A 11 -1.24 -10.41 9.22
N ASP A 12 -2.19 -11.18 9.75
CA ASP A 12 -3.64 -11.07 9.50
C ASP A 12 -4.39 -10.36 10.64
N ALA A 13 -3.71 -9.48 11.38
CA ALA A 13 -4.31 -8.83 12.56
C ALA A 13 -5.35 -7.75 12.21
N GLU A 14 -5.29 -7.16 11.02
CA GLU A 14 -6.23 -6.18 10.50
C GLU A 14 -6.42 -6.36 9.00
N GLU A 15 -7.53 -5.83 8.46
CA GLU A 15 -7.80 -5.86 7.03
C GLU A 15 -6.64 -5.23 6.24
N PRO A 16 -6.19 -5.86 5.14
CA PRO A 16 -5.05 -5.38 4.36
C PRO A 16 -5.18 -3.92 3.87
N GLU A 17 -6.40 -3.46 3.63
CA GLU A 17 -6.68 -2.08 3.22
C GLU A 17 -6.30 -1.07 4.33
N VAL A 18 -6.60 -1.40 5.59
CA VAL A 18 -6.26 -0.57 6.76
C VAL A 18 -4.75 -0.53 6.95
N LEU A 19 -4.07 -1.69 6.87
CA LEU A 19 -2.61 -1.78 6.95
C LEU A 19 -1.94 -0.94 5.85
N TYR A 20 -2.44 -1.02 4.62
CA TYR A 20 -1.95 -0.23 3.51
C TYR A 20 -2.16 1.27 3.73
N GLN A 21 -3.34 1.70 4.19
CA GLN A 21 -3.63 3.11 4.48
C GLN A 21 -2.72 3.65 5.59
N ASN A 22 -2.49 2.88 6.67
CA ASN A 22 -1.57 3.24 7.74
C ASN A 22 -0.12 3.39 7.24
N PHE A 23 0.31 2.53 6.31
CA PHE A 23 1.65 2.62 5.70
C PHE A 23 1.78 3.75 4.67
N LYS A 24 0.77 4.00 3.84
CA LYS A 24 0.85 4.92 2.68
C LYS A 24 0.25 6.29 2.95
N GLY A 25 -0.57 6.44 3.99
CA GLY A 25 -1.31 7.66 4.34
C GLY A 25 -2.47 7.98 3.39
N ARG A 26 -2.82 7.05 2.49
CA ARG A 26 -3.89 7.21 1.50
C ARG A 26 -4.32 5.85 0.94
N GLN A 27 -5.49 5.84 0.31
CA GLN A 27 -5.97 4.68 -0.43
C GLN A 27 -5.10 4.32 -1.64
N PRO A 28 -5.06 3.03 -2.04
CA PRO A 28 -4.34 2.62 -3.24
C PRO A 28 -4.97 3.26 -4.47
N SER A 29 -4.16 3.48 -5.49
CA SER A 29 -4.63 4.00 -6.78
C SER A 29 -3.95 3.23 -7.90
N ILE A 30 -4.76 2.83 -8.88
CA ILE A 30 -4.30 2.13 -10.07
C ILE A 30 -3.37 2.99 -10.94
N GLU A 31 -3.40 4.31 -10.79
CA GLU A 31 -2.57 5.24 -11.55
C GLU A 31 -1.07 4.99 -11.34
N ALA A 32 -0.66 4.58 -10.14
CA ALA A 32 0.73 4.23 -9.87
C ALA A 32 1.20 3.01 -10.68
N LEU A 33 0.30 2.03 -10.89
CA LEU A 33 0.56 0.87 -11.74
C LEU A 33 0.63 1.30 -13.20
N LYS A 34 -0.38 2.03 -13.69
CA LYS A 34 -0.45 2.49 -15.08
C LYS A 34 0.79 3.27 -15.50
N ARG A 35 1.24 4.22 -14.67
CA ARG A 35 2.45 5.02 -14.94
C ARG A 35 3.70 4.15 -15.00
N ARG A 36 3.87 3.21 -14.05
CA ARG A 36 5.01 2.26 -14.04
C ARG A 36 5.00 1.37 -15.28
N SER A 37 3.83 0.97 -15.74
CA SER A 37 3.63 0.10 -16.91
C SER A 37 3.61 0.87 -18.24
N GLY A 38 3.75 2.21 -18.24
CA GLY A 38 3.72 3.02 -19.45
C GLY A 38 2.35 3.16 -20.11
N LEU A 39 1.27 2.86 -19.39
CA LEU A 39 -0.11 2.96 -19.89
C LEU A 39 -0.65 4.39 -19.86
N ILE A 40 -0.01 5.27 -19.10
CA ILE A 40 -0.28 6.72 -19.00
C ILE A 40 1.06 7.46 -18.87
N LYS A 41 1.10 8.74 -19.25
CA LYS A 41 2.27 9.62 -19.15
C LYS A 41 2.25 10.42 -17.85
#